data_AF-A0A809Q152-F1
#
_entry.id   AF-A0A809Q152-F1
#
_cell.length_a   1.000
_cell.length_b   1.000
_cell.length_c   1.000
_cell.angle_alpha   90.00
_cell.angle_beta   90.00
_cell.angle_gamma   90.00
#
_symmetry.space_group_name_H-M   'P 1'
#
loop_
_entity.id
_entity.type
_entity.pdbx_description
1 polymer ?
#
loop_
_entity_poly.entity_id
_entity_poly.type
_entity_poly.pdbx_seq_one_letter_code
_entity_poly.pdbx_strand_id
1 'polypeptide(L)'
;MYAFKFTAKDSQGRVVTDRVEASSIEDAYDKLEKQAYRDIRVIDSKETAINLDNADSRLQLRLSADHALQLQKQSSLLVRLGMLYANNAGIWGPLLVWWAIATAVSGSHSVAALIPVLLFVVHLIWFLWATTPLVLYNRALEAGHWRRWAEVERTMHLIARWKSWFKTPLPEHEIIIRLAIAEAGQGRLEAALARAAVVKSDDTLAPGFYEGRLASIYFAAGKFQEVAITQQAARKINPSAANTVDLATTLVRRLDNTKGAALLMAEIEDAKLSDLQRVIVLYCQGLIRLKNDEAKEALDLLTLSLELSKDFGSPSMKYFVVEIQVHLALALCACQRHQEAAPLFSAARPFIEIWKDTDLLQLCDQAQAGGKMNN
;
A
#
# COMPACT_ATOMS: atom_id res chain seq x y z
N MET A 1 -6.17 -18.00 11.43
CA MET A 1 -7.41 -17.25 11.68
C MET A 1 -7.07 -15.77 11.63
N TYR A 2 -7.77 -14.99 10.82
CA TYR A 2 -7.54 -13.57 10.57
C TYR A 2 -8.69 -12.75 11.11
N ALA A 3 -8.41 -11.53 11.58
CA ALA A 3 -9.44 -10.56 11.93
C ALA A 3 -9.66 -9.61 10.73
N PHE A 4 -10.86 -9.64 10.16
CA PHE A 4 -11.28 -8.76 9.07
C PHE A 4 -12.12 -7.61 9.62
N LYS A 5 -11.84 -6.37 9.21
CA LYS A 5 -12.71 -5.23 9.52
C LYS A 5 -13.85 -5.25 8.51
N PHE A 6 -15.08 -4.95 8.93
CA PHE A 6 -16.21 -4.88 8.02
C PHE A 6 -17.09 -3.68 8.36
N THR A 7 -17.87 -3.24 7.38
CA THR A 7 -19.02 -2.35 7.57
C THR A 7 -20.23 -3.01 6.93
N ALA A 8 -21.34 -3.12 7.66
CA ALA A 8 -22.56 -3.75 7.16
C ALA A 8 -23.80 -3.13 7.82
N LYS A 9 -25.00 -3.42 7.31
CA LYS A 9 -26.26 -3.09 7.97
C LYS A 9 -26.74 -4.28 8.81
N ASP A 10 -27.05 -4.03 10.07
CA ASP A 10 -27.66 -5.04 10.95
C ASP A 10 -29.12 -5.33 10.57
N SER A 11 -29.78 -6.22 11.30
CA SER A 11 -31.19 -6.57 11.08
C SER A 11 -32.17 -5.40 11.26
N GLN A 12 -31.74 -4.32 11.91
CA GLN A 12 -32.50 -3.08 12.10
C GLN A 12 -32.16 -2.02 11.03
N GLY A 13 -31.29 -2.34 10.06
CA GLY A 13 -30.82 -1.43 9.03
C GLY A 13 -29.77 -0.43 9.50
N ARG A 14 -29.23 -0.56 10.71
CA ARG A 14 -28.19 0.33 11.25
C ARG A 14 -26.84 -0.08 10.70
N VAL A 15 -26.05 0.92 10.30
CA VAL A 15 -24.68 0.69 9.84
C VAL A 15 -23.79 0.38 11.05
N VAL A 16 -23.16 -0.80 11.03
CA VAL A 16 -22.22 -1.28 12.04
C VAL A 16 -20.86 -1.46 11.38
N THR A 17 -19.81 -0.99 12.06
CA THR A 17 -18.42 -1.25 11.69
C THR A 17 -17.77 -2.04 12.83
N ASP A 18 -17.34 -3.26 12.56
CA ASP A 18 -16.76 -4.15 13.57
C ASP A 18 -15.71 -5.08 12.94
N ARG A 19 -15.25 -6.09 13.68
CA ARG A 19 -14.33 -7.13 13.24
C ARG A 19 -14.94 -8.52 13.31
N VAL A 20 -14.64 -9.35 12.32
CA VAL A 20 -15.00 -10.77 12.29
C VAL A 20 -13.74 -11.62 12.15
N GLU A 21 -13.63 -12.65 12.98
CA GLU A 21 -12.55 -13.65 12.85
C GLU A 21 -12.93 -14.72 11.83
N ALA A 22 -12.14 -14.84 10.76
CA ALA A 22 -12.39 -15.77 9.67
C ALA A 22 -11.09 -16.35 9.09
N SER A 23 -11.19 -17.48 8.39
CA SER A 23 -10.07 -18.10 7.67
C SER A 23 -9.83 -17.48 6.30
N SER A 24 -10.87 -16.93 5.66
CA SER A 24 -10.83 -16.24 4.37
C SER A 24 -11.88 -15.11 4.30
N ILE A 25 -11.89 -14.36 3.20
CA ILE A 25 -12.90 -13.33 2.95
C ILE A 25 -14.28 -13.99 2.78
N GLU A 26 -14.35 -15.11 2.08
CA GLU A 26 -15.58 -15.89 1.89
C GLU A 26 -16.14 -16.36 3.24
N ASP A 27 -15.29 -16.91 4.12
CA ASP A 27 -15.69 -17.29 5.48
C ASP A 27 -16.15 -16.06 6.31
N ALA A 28 -15.54 -14.89 6.09
CA ALA A 28 -15.99 -13.65 6.73
C ALA A 28 -17.40 -13.26 6.28
N TYR A 29 -17.65 -13.23 4.97
CA TYR A 29 -18.97 -12.95 4.42
C TYR A 29 -20.01 -13.98 4.91
N ASP A 30 -19.69 -15.27 4.86
CA ASP A 30 -20.61 -16.33 5.28
C ASP A 30 -20.97 -16.22 6.77
N LYS A 31 -20.01 -15.84 7.63
CA LYS A 31 -20.27 -15.58 9.05
C LYS A 31 -21.16 -14.35 9.25
N LEU A 32 -20.92 -13.27 8.51
CA LEU A 32 -21.70 -12.03 8.61
C LEU A 32 -23.13 -12.22 8.08
N GLU A 33 -23.31 -12.94 6.97
CA GLU A 33 -24.62 -13.29 6.42
C GLU A 33 -25.42 -14.18 7.39
N LYS A 34 -24.77 -15.15 8.05
CA LYS A 34 -25.40 -15.97 9.10
C LYS A 34 -25.84 -15.15 10.32
N GLN A 35 -25.21 -14.00 10.57
CA GLN A 35 -25.59 -13.03 11.60
C GLN A 35 -26.65 -12.02 11.09
N ALA A 36 -27.24 -12.26 9.91
CA ALA A 36 -28.23 -11.42 9.26
C ALA A 36 -27.76 -10.00 8.90
N TYR A 37 -26.44 -9.80 8.76
CA TYR A 37 -25.91 -8.57 8.19
C TYR A 37 -26.21 -8.49 6.68
N ARG A 38 -26.41 -7.27 6.18
CA ARG A 38 -26.66 -6.94 4.77
C ARG A 38 -25.74 -5.81 4.32
N ASP A 39 -25.64 -5.58 3.01
CA ASP A 39 -24.75 -4.55 2.43
C ASP A 39 -23.31 -4.66 2.97
N ILE A 40 -22.80 -5.89 3.08
CA ILE A 40 -21.53 -6.19 3.72
C ILE A 40 -20.37 -5.69 2.85
N ARG A 41 -19.53 -4.83 3.43
CA ARG A 41 -18.24 -4.41 2.90
C ARG A 41 -17.13 -4.90 3.80
N VAL A 42 -16.29 -5.79 3.30
CA VAL A 42 -15.09 -6.23 4.01
C VAL A 42 -13.93 -5.31 3.65
N ILE A 43 -13.41 -4.63 4.66
CA ILE A 43 -12.27 -3.72 4.61
C ILE A 43 -11.08 -4.55 5.11
N ASP A 44 -10.20 -4.94 4.20
CA ASP A 44 -9.20 -6.02 4.34
C ASP A 44 -8.44 -6.15 5.69
N SER A 45 -7.88 -7.34 5.92
CA SER A 45 -7.31 -7.86 7.16
C SER A 45 -6.13 -7.05 7.76
N LYS A 46 -5.85 -7.32 9.06
CA LYS A 46 -4.78 -6.83 9.99
C LYS A 46 -3.70 -5.83 9.49
N GLU A 47 -3.15 -5.95 8.29
CA GLU A 47 -2.06 -5.12 7.76
C GLU A 47 -2.52 -3.72 7.30
N THR A 48 -3.75 -3.57 6.80
CA THR A 48 -4.34 -2.26 6.43
C THR A 48 -5.12 -1.61 7.58
N ALA A 49 -5.64 -2.42 8.51
CA ALA A 49 -6.44 -1.95 9.64
C ALA A 49 -5.69 -1.00 10.59
N ILE A 50 -4.36 -1.12 10.71
CA ILE A 50 -3.55 -0.22 11.55
C ILE A 50 -3.50 1.21 10.97
N ASN A 51 -3.71 1.38 9.66
CA ASN A 51 -3.61 2.69 8.99
C ASN A 51 -4.96 3.39 8.76
N LEU A 52 -6.10 2.71 8.95
CA LEU A 52 -7.42 3.28 8.64
C LEU A 52 -8.05 4.06 9.79
N ASP A 53 -7.60 3.88 11.03
CA ASP A 53 -8.21 4.56 12.18
C ASP A 53 -7.62 5.96 12.43
N ASN A 54 -6.56 6.38 11.73
CA ASN A 54 -5.92 7.69 11.94
C ASN A 54 -5.36 8.27 10.63
N ALA A 55 -6.18 9.00 9.88
CA ALA A 55 -5.82 10.25 9.19
C ALA A 55 -6.97 10.71 8.30
N ASP A 56 -7.23 12.01 8.33
CA ASP A 56 -8.15 12.77 7.49
C ASP A 56 -7.89 12.51 5.99
N SER A 57 -8.50 11.47 5.44
CA SER A 57 -8.29 10.96 4.07
C SER A 57 -8.74 11.96 2.99
N ARG A 58 -9.63 12.90 3.36
CA ARG A 58 -10.13 13.95 2.48
C ARG A 58 -9.09 15.04 2.15
N LEU A 59 -8.08 15.22 3.00
CA LEU A 59 -7.02 16.22 2.79
C LEU A 59 -5.82 15.66 2.00
N GLN A 60 -5.66 14.34 1.90
CA GLN A 60 -4.46 13.75 1.30
C GLN A 60 -4.51 13.60 -0.23
N LEU A 61 -5.71 13.59 -0.84
CA LEU A 61 -5.87 13.41 -2.30
C LEU A 61 -5.87 14.71 -3.11
N ARG A 62 -5.79 15.87 -2.45
CA ARG A 62 -5.59 17.18 -3.11
C ARG A 62 -4.13 17.64 -3.14
N LEU A 63 -3.21 16.82 -2.65
CA LEU A 63 -1.79 17.11 -2.75
C LEU A 63 -1.35 16.85 -4.19
N SER A 64 -1.01 17.91 -4.93
CA SER A 64 -0.34 17.77 -6.22
C SER A 64 0.92 16.90 -6.03
N ALA A 65 1.28 16.10 -7.04
CA ALA A 65 2.49 15.29 -7.00
C ALA A 65 3.72 16.13 -6.63
N ASP A 66 3.76 17.40 -7.02
CA ASP A 66 4.78 18.38 -6.61
C ASP A 66 4.78 18.70 -5.12
N HIS A 67 3.61 18.84 -4.48
CA HIS A 67 3.53 19.10 -3.05
C HIS A 67 3.85 17.84 -2.23
N ALA A 68 3.47 16.66 -2.72
CA ALA A 68 3.93 15.38 -2.18
C ALA A 68 5.44 15.20 -2.33
N LEU A 69 6.02 15.53 -3.50
CA LEU A 69 7.46 15.51 -3.76
C LEU A 69 8.22 16.54 -2.89
N GLN A 70 7.65 17.72 -2.62
CA GLN A 70 8.24 18.73 -1.75
C GLN A 70 8.21 18.30 -0.28
N LEU A 71 7.07 17.85 0.24
CA LEU A 71 6.95 17.31 1.60
C LEU A 71 7.87 16.10 1.81
N GLN A 72 8.02 15.27 0.78
CA GLN A 72 8.89 14.11 0.77
C GLN A 72 10.38 14.47 0.72
N LYS A 73 10.77 15.50 -0.03
CA LYS A 73 12.13 16.04 -0.05
C LYS A 73 12.51 16.72 1.28
N GLN A 74 11.54 17.19 2.07
CA GLN A 74 11.80 18.03 3.25
C GLN A 74 11.53 17.38 4.61
N SER A 75 10.75 16.29 4.71
CA SER A 75 10.51 15.67 6.02
C SER A 75 11.68 14.77 6.43
N SER A 76 12.67 15.32 7.14
CA SER A 76 13.69 14.51 7.80
C SER A 76 13.03 13.51 8.76
N LEU A 77 13.69 12.38 9.03
CA LEU A 77 13.20 11.39 10.00
C LEU A 77 12.85 12.05 11.35
N LEU A 78 13.69 13.00 11.77
CA LEU A 78 13.51 13.77 13.00
C LEU A 78 12.25 14.65 12.96
N VAL A 79 11.94 15.27 11.82
CA VAL A 79 10.70 16.06 11.66
C VAL A 79 9.48 15.16 11.77
N ARG A 80 9.49 13.97 11.14
CA ARG A 80 8.36 13.01 11.25
C ARG A 80 8.18 12.53 12.69
N LEU A 81 9.27 12.14 13.36
CA LEU A 81 9.23 11.72 14.77
C LEU A 81 8.78 12.87 15.68
N GLY A 82 9.28 14.08 15.44
CA GLY A 82 8.90 15.28 16.21
C GLY A 82 7.43 15.64 16.05
N MET A 83 6.89 15.59 14.84
CA MET A 83 5.44 15.81 14.60
C MET A 83 4.59 14.71 15.25
N LEU A 84 4.99 13.43 15.13
CA LEU A 84 4.28 12.35 15.81
C LEU A 84 4.32 12.51 17.33
N TYR A 85 5.47 12.90 17.87
CA TYR A 85 5.61 13.14 19.31
C TYR A 85 4.76 14.31 19.77
N ALA A 86 4.76 15.42 19.03
CA ALA A 86 3.92 16.60 19.29
C ALA A 86 2.43 16.27 19.22
N ASN A 87 2.00 15.44 18.26
CA ASN A 87 0.61 14.99 18.15
C ASN A 87 0.17 14.10 19.33
N ASN A 88 1.12 13.56 20.10
CA ASN A 88 0.87 12.80 21.33
C ASN A 88 1.05 13.67 22.59
N ALA A 89 0.97 15.00 22.48
CA ALA A 89 1.06 15.93 23.61
C ALA A 89 0.04 15.68 24.72
N GLY A 90 -1.10 15.04 24.43
CA GLY A 90 -2.05 14.62 25.46
C GLY A 90 -1.46 13.60 26.45
N ILE A 91 -0.43 12.83 26.07
CA ILE A 91 0.20 11.81 26.92
C ILE A 91 1.32 12.43 27.76
N TRP A 92 2.22 13.20 27.15
CA TRP A 92 3.37 13.77 27.87
C TRP A 92 3.12 15.16 28.45
N GLY A 93 2.12 15.90 27.96
CA GLY A 93 1.75 17.22 28.46
C GLY A 93 1.45 17.25 29.96
N PRO A 94 0.64 16.32 30.50
CA PRO A 94 0.42 16.22 31.94
C PRO A 94 1.69 16.01 32.77
N LEU A 95 2.70 15.30 32.23
CA LEU A 95 3.99 15.12 32.91
C LEU A 95 4.76 16.43 33.02
N LEU A 96 4.75 17.25 31.97
CA LEU A 96 5.38 18.57 32.00
C LEU A 96 4.65 19.54 32.93
N VAL A 97 3.31 19.51 32.96
CA VAL A 97 2.51 20.31 33.89
C VAL A 97 2.81 19.90 35.34
N TRP A 98 2.85 18.59 35.61
CA TRP A 98 3.23 18.09 36.93
C TRP A 98 4.64 18.52 37.33
N TRP A 99 5.61 18.41 36.41
CA TRP A 99 6.97 18.88 36.66
C TRP A 99 7.01 20.38 37.01
N ALA A 100 6.30 21.23 36.27
CA ALA A 100 6.22 22.65 36.54
C ALA A 100 5.63 22.95 37.93
N ILE A 101 4.53 22.27 38.31
CA ILE A 101 3.91 22.42 39.63
C ILE A 101 4.85 21.95 40.74
N ALA A 102 5.46 20.77 40.59
CA ALA A 102 6.35 20.20 41.59
C ALA A 102 7.61 21.06 41.81
N THR A 103 8.16 21.62 40.74
CA THR A 103 9.30 22.55 40.80
C THR A 103 8.91 23.85 41.52
N ALA A 104 7.72 24.39 41.25
CA ALA A 104 7.24 25.63 41.87
C ALA A 104 6.94 25.46 43.37
N VAL A 105 6.41 24.31 43.80
CA VAL A 105 6.02 24.07 45.20
C VAL A 105 7.18 23.60 46.06
N SER A 106 8.00 22.67 45.55
CA SER A 106 8.99 21.94 46.35
C SER A 106 10.44 22.35 46.03
N GLY A 107 10.65 23.20 45.03
CA GLY A 107 11.97 23.57 44.52
C GLY A 107 12.51 22.56 43.49
N SER A 108 13.44 23.04 42.66
CA SER A 108 14.01 22.32 41.49
C SER A 108 14.75 21.03 41.83
N HIS A 109 15.26 20.91 43.05
CA HIS A 109 16.06 19.75 43.49
C HIS A 109 15.28 18.79 44.39
N SER A 110 13.98 19.00 44.58
CA SER A 110 13.16 18.08 45.36
C SER A 110 12.95 16.77 44.61
N VAL A 111 12.86 15.66 45.35
CA VAL A 111 12.52 14.33 44.80
C VAL A 111 11.19 14.39 44.04
N ALA A 112 10.23 15.18 44.53
CA ALA A 112 8.94 15.41 43.87
C ALA A 112 9.07 16.02 42.47
N ALA A 113 10.04 16.92 42.24
CA ALA A 113 10.31 17.50 40.92
C ALA A 113 11.06 16.53 39.99
N LEU A 114 11.87 15.61 40.53
CA LEU A 114 12.64 14.65 39.72
C LEU A 114 11.78 13.52 39.13
N ILE A 115 10.73 13.08 39.83
CA ILE A 115 9.84 12.01 39.37
C ILE A 115 9.23 12.29 37.98
N PRO A 116 8.54 13.42 37.74
CA PRO A 116 7.94 13.68 36.43
C PRO A 116 8.97 13.85 35.31
N VAL A 117 10.17 14.35 35.61
CA VAL A 117 11.30 14.39 34.65
C VAL A 117 11.72 12.98 34.26
N LEU A 118 11.91 12.09 35.24
CA LEU A 118 12.26 10.70 34.98
C LEU A 118 11.18 10.00 34.16
N LEU A 119 9.90 10.19 34.51
CA LEU A 119 8.78 9.63 33.75
C LEU A 119 8.72 10.18 32.32
N PHE A 120 9.01 11.46 32.12
CA PHE A 120 9.09 12.06 30.79
C PHE A 120 10.22 11.45 29.96
N VAL A 121 11.41 11.25 30.54
CA VAL A 121 12.54 10.60 29.88
C VAL A 121 12.22 9.14 29.53
N VAL A 122 11.64 8.39 30.47
CA VAL A 122 11.20 7.00 30.24
C VAL A 122 10.15 6.95 29.12
N HIS A 123 9.18 7.86 29.14
CA HIS A 123 8.18 7.98 28.08
C HIS A 123 8.80 8.31 26.73
N LEU A 124 9.75 9.25 26.67
CA LEU A 124 10.44 9.61 25.44
C LEU A 124 11.25 8.43 24.88
N ILE A 125 11.98 7.71 25.73
CA ILE A 125 12.71 6.50 25.33
C ILE A 125 11.73 5.45 24.80
N TRP A 126 10.62 5.20 25.52
CA TRP A 126 9.59 4.26 25.10
C TRP A 126 8.93 4.67 23.77
N PHE A 127 8.64 5.96 23.58
CA PHE A 127 8.07 6.50 22.35
C PHE A 127 9.03 6.29 21.18
N LEU A 128 10.30 6.67 21.32
CA LEU A 128 11.31 6.47 20.29
C LEU A 128 11.48 4.97 20.00
N TRP A 129 11.47 4.14 21.04
CA TRP A 129 11.53 2.68 20.94
C TRP A 129 10.38 2.08 20.12
N ALA A 130 9.14 2.47 20.42
CA ALA A 130 7.94 1.91 19.81
C ALA A 130 7.68 2.47 18.39
N THR A 131 7.93 3.76 18.16
CA THR A 131 7.53 4.44 16.93
C THR A 131 8.60 4.45 15.85
N THR A 132 9.88 4.44 16.21
CA THR A 132 10.97 4.52 15.22
C THR A 132 10.93 3.38 14.19
N PRO A 133 10.74 2.09 14.57
CA PRO A 133 10.65 1.01 13.59
C PRO A 133 9.51 1.20 12.59
N LEU A 134 8.35 1.69 13.04
CA LEU A 134 7.19 1.95 12.19
C LEU A 134 7.46 3.09 11.20
N VAL A 135 8.05 4.20 11.67
CA VAL A 135 8.40 5.34 10.82
C VAL A 135 9.46 4.94 9.79
N LEU A 136 10.48 4.18 10.20
CA LEU A 136 11.50 3.65 9.29
C LEU A 136 10.89 2.69 8.27
N TYR A 137 10.01 1.77 8.69
CA TYR A 137 9.35 0.84 7.79
C TYR A 137 8.51 1.56 6.74
N ASN A 138 7.67 2.52 7.16
CA ASN A 138 6.89 3.35 6.24
C ASN A 138 7.78 4.16 5.29
N ARG A 139 8.91 4.69 5.78
CA ARG A 139 9.90 5.38 4.93
C ARG A 139 10.51 4.44 3.88
N ALA A 140 10.81 3.20 4.25
CA ALA A 140 11.33 2.21 3.31
C ALA A 140 10.28 1.80 2.27
N LEU A 141 9.02 1.62 2.66
CA LEU A 141 7.92 1.37 1.71
C LEU A 141 7.80 2.54 0.72
N GLU A 142 7.77 3.76 1.24
CA GLU A 142 7.72 4.97 0.43
C GLU A 142 8.93 5.04 -0.51
N ALA A 143 10.15 4.85 -0.01
CA ALA A 143 11.36 4.82 -0.84
C ALA A 143 11.30 3.76 -1.95
N GLY A 144 10.73 2.58 -1.66
CA GLY A 144 10.54 1.51 -2.64
C GLY A 144 9.61 1.92 -3.78
N HIS A 145 8.49 2.58 -3.46
CA HIS A 145 7.55 3.11 -4.47
C HIS A 145 8.17 4.17 -5.36
N TRP A 146 9.18 4.90 -4.86
CA TRP A 146 9.95 5.87 -5.63
C TRP A 146 11.26 5.31 -6.21
N ARG A 147 11.41 3.98 -6.24
CA ARG A 147 12.61 3.27 -6.72
C ARG A 147 13.93 3.75 -6.11
N ARG A 148 13.88 4.31 -4.90
CA ARG A 148 15.07 4.70 -4.11
C ARG A 148 15.62 3.48 -3.38
N TRP A 149 16.01 2.46 -4.14
CA TRP A 149 16.37 1.14 -3.61
C TRP A 149 17.51 1.17 -2.59
N ALA A 150 18.53 2.02 -2.80
CA ALA A 150 19.61 2.21 -1.84
C ALA A 150 19.13 2.81 -0.49
N GLU A 151 18.03 3.55 -0.48
CA GLU A 151 17.41 4.04 0.76
C GLU A 151 16.58 2.94 1.43
N VAL A 152 15.86 2.10 0.67
CA VAL A 152 15.17 0.92 1.19
C VAL A 152 16.17 0.01 1.90
N GLU A 153 17.28 -0.33 1.24
CA GLU A 153 18.34 -1.20 1.78
C GLU A 153 18.94 -0.64 3.07
N ARG A 154 19.37 0.63 3.08
CA ARG A 154 19.90 1.30 4.28
C ARG A 154 18.89 1.31 5.44
N THR A 155 17.63 1.61 5.14
CA THR A 155 16.57 1.70 6.16
C THR A 155 16.24 0.32 6.72
N MET A 156 16.18 -0.71 5.89
CA MET A 156 15.93 -2.09 6.32
C MET A 156 17.09 -2.65 7.15
N HIS A 157 18.34 -2.34 6.81
CA HIS A 157 19.49 -2.67 7.67
C HIS A 157 19.43 -1.97 9.03
N LEU A 158 19.00 -0.70 9.07
CA LEU A 158 18.81 0.01 10.34
C LEU A 158 17.71 -0.65 11.18
N ILE A 159 16.59 -1.05 10.57
CA ILE A 159 15.52 -1.79 11.25
C ILE A 159 16.02 -3.16 11.75
N ALA A 160 16.82 -3.88 10.97
CA ALA A 160 17.40 -5.15 11.38
C ALA A 160 18.32 -4.99 12.60
N ARG A 161 19.16 -3.95 12.62
CA ARG A 161 19.99 -3.59 13.78
C ARG A 161 19.15 -3.21 14.98
N TRP A 162 18.10 -2.41 14.77
CA TRP A 162 17.15 -2.05 15.83
C TRP A 162 16.49 -3.28 16.43
N LYS A 163 16.04 -4.22 15.58
CA LYS A 163 15.44 -5.49 15.98
C LYS A 163 16.39 -6.37 16.81
N SER A 164 17.69 -6.31 16.54
CA SER A 164 18.70 -7.04 17.33
C SER A 164 18.82 -6.52 18.77
N TRP A 165 18.61 -5.21 18.96
CA TRP A 165 18.65 -4.58 20.29
C TRP A 165 17.29 -4.63 21.00
N PHE A 166 16.21 -4.72 20.21
CA PHE A 166 14.86 -4.53 20.67
C PHE A 166 13.90 -5.49 20.00
N LYS A 167 13.05 -6.19 20.75
CA LYS A 167 11.99 -7.02 20.17
C LYS A 167 10.98 -6.15 19.42
N THR A 168 11.18 -5.94 18.12
CA THR A 168 10.23 -5.24 17.25
C THR A 168 9.17 -6.19 16.71
N PRO A 169 7.93 -5.76 16.54
CA PRO A 169 6.85 -6.60 16.00
C PRO A 169 7.02 -6.93 14.51
N LEU A 170 7.95 -6.29 13.79
CA LEU A 170 8.19 -6.57 12.38
C LEU A 170 8.75 -7.99 12.19
N PRO A 171 8.10 -8.86 11.40
CA PRO A 171 8.61 -10.20 11.12
C PRO A 171 9.96 -10.19 10.40
N GLU A 172 10.78 -11.23 10.61
CA GLU A 172 12.10 -11.32 10.00
C GLU A 172 12.05 -11.53 8.48
N HIS A 173 11.11 -12.36 8.01
CA HIS A 173 10.90 -12.57 6.57
C HIS A 173 10.58 -11.26 5.83
N GLU A 174 9.88 -10.31 6.46
CA GLU A 174 9.56 -9.03 5.81
C GLU A 174 10.84 -8.20 5.59
N ILE A 175 11.77 -8.17 6.55
CA ILE A 175 13.07 -7.51 6.38
C ILE A 175 13.86 -8.18 5.24
N ILE A 176 13.91 -9.51 5.22
CA ILE A 176 14.62 -10.31 4.21
C ILE A 176 14.07 -10.00 2.81
N ILE A 177 12.75 -10.05 2.63
CA ILE A 177 12.10 -9.81 1.34
C ILE A 177 12.28 -8.36 0.89
N ARG A 178 12.18 -7.37 1.78
CA ARG A 178 12.40 -5.96 1.40
C ARG A 178 13.84 -5.69 0.98
N LEU A 179 14.81 -6.32 1.64
CA LEU A 179 16.21 -6.27 1.21
C LEU A 179 16.39 -6.92 -0.16
N ALA A 180 15.79 -8.09 -0.40
CA ALA A 180 15.86 -8.76 -1.70
C ALA A 180 15.24 -7.91 -2.82
N ILE A 181 14.07 -7.29 -2.58
CA ILE A 181 13.45 -6.36 -3.54
C ILE A 181 14.39 -5.17 -3.83
N ALA A 182 15.03 -4.61 -2.81
CA ALA A 182 15.97 -3.50 -2.98
C ALA A 182 17.24 -3.92 -3.75
N GLU A 183 17.75 -5.14 -3.55
CA GLU A 183 18.88 -5.69 -4.31
C GLU A 183 18.50 -5.90 -5.78
N ALA A 184 17.34 -6.50 -6.05
CA ALA A 184 16.81 -6.69 -7.40
C ALA A 184 16.60 -5.37 -8.14
N GLY A 185 16.01 -4.37 -7.47
CA GLY A 185 15.85 -3.03 -8.02
C GLY A 185 17.16 -2.30 -8.34
N GLN A 186 18.27 -2.70 -7.71
CA GLN A 186 19.62 -2.20 -8.01
C GLN A 186 20.34 -3.03 -9.08
N GLY A 187 19.66 -3.98 -9.73
CA GLY A 187 20.24 -4.85 -10.75
C GLY A 187 20.98 -6.08 -10.20
N ARG A 188 20.88 -6.37 -8.89
CA ARG A 188 21.51 -7.53 -8.24
C ARG A 188 20.51 -8.67 -8.06
N LEU A 189 19.87 -9.11 -9.15
CA LEU A 189 18.79 -10.10 -9.10
C LEU A 189 19.22 -11.45 -8.49
N GLU A 190 20.37 -11.99 -8.87
CA GLU A 190 20.85 -13.26 -8.32
C GLU A 190 21.05 -13.21 -6.79
N ALA A 191 21.62 -12.11 -6.29
CA ALA A 191 21.78 -11.91 -4.85
C ALA A 191 20.43 -11.80 -4.13
N ALA A 192 19.47 -11.11 -4.75
CA ALA A 192 18.10 -11.00 -4.23
C ALA A 192 17.40 -12.36 -4.12
N LEU A 193 17.53 -13.20 -5.16
CA LEU A 193 16.94 -14.55 -5.17
C LEU A 193 17.59 -15.44 -4.10
N ALA A 194 18.92 -15.40 -3.98
CA ALA A 194 19.64 -16.13 -2.94
C ALA A 194 19.21 -15.69 -1.53
N ARG A 195 19.01 -14.38 -1.32
CA ARG A 195 18.51 -13.84 -0.05
C ARG A 195 17.09 -14.30 0.24
N ALA A 196 16.19 -14.26 -0.73
CA ALA A 196 14.79 -14.63 -0.54
C ALA A 196 14.61 -16.15 -0.31
N ALA A 197 15.51 -16.98 -0.83
CA ALA A 197 15.41 -18.44 -0.74
C ALA A 197 15.28 -18.97 0.69
N VAL A 198 15.81 -18.27 1.69
CA VAL A 198 15.68 -18.65 3.12
C VAL A 198 14.23 -18.62 3.62
N VAL A 199 13.36 -17.85 2.97
CA VAL A 199 11.93 -17.73 3.31
C VAL A 199 11.12 -18.90 2.73
N LYS A 200 11.66 -19.61 1.73
CA LYS A 200 10.96 -20.71 1.05
C LYS A 200 10.62 -21.87 1.98
N SER A 201 11.46 -22.13 2.98
CA SER A 201 11.31 -23.24 3.93
C SER A 201 10.60 -22.84 5.24
N ASP A 202 10.02 -21.64 5.32
CA ASP A 202 9.31 -21.19 6.52
C ASP A 202 7.84 -21.64 6.47
N ASP A 203 7.57 -22.82 7.04
CA ASP A 203 6.24 -23.43 7.12
C ASP A 203 5.24 -22.64 7.99
N THR A 204 5.69 -21.58 8.68
CA THR A 204 4.78 -20.72 9.46
C THR A 204 4.05 -19.70 8.58
N LEU A 205 4.51 -19.52 7.33
CA LEU A 205 3.94 -18.57 6.38
C LEU A 205 2.75 -19.16 5.63
N ALA A 206 1.90 -18.29 5.11
CA ALA A 206 0.75 -18.72 4.31
C ALA A 206 1.21 -19.46 3.03
N PRO A 207 0.49 -20.52 2.60
CA PRO A 207 0.77 -21.17 1.34
C PRO A 207 0.80 -20.19 0.16
N GLY A 208 1.84 -20.28 -0.68
CA GLY A 208 2.04 -19.38 -1.82
C GLY A 208 2.68 -18.03 -1.46
N PHE A 209 3.00 -17.78 -0.18
CA PHE A 209 3.62 -16.52 0.25
C PHE A 209 4.96 -16.28 -0.46
N TYR A 210 5.83 -17.30 -0.49
CA TYR A 210 7.14 -17.19 -1.12
C TYR A 210 7.03 -16.84 -2.61
N GLU A 211 6.15 -17.52 -3.35
CA GLU A 211 5.89 -17.28 -4.77
C GLU A 211 5.35 -15.86 -5.02
N GLY A 212 4.43 -15.38 -4.18
CA GLY A 212 3.92 -14.01 -4.24
C GLY A 212 5.01 -12.96 -3.98
N ARG A 213 5.94 -13.23 -3.06
CA ARG A 213 7.08 -12.35 -2.80
C ARG A 213 8.15 -12.41 -3.90
N LEU A 214 8.37 -13.56 -4.52
CA LEU A 214 9.22 -13.68 -5.71
C LEU A 214 8.71 -12.80 -6.86
N ALA A 215 7.40 -12.74 -7.07
CA ALA A 215 6.81 -11.84 -8.06
C ALA A 215 7.20 -10.38 -7.80
N SER A 216 7.20 -9.94 -6.54
CA SER A 216 7.65 -8.58 -6.17
C SER A 216 9.14 -8.33 -6.46
N ILE A 217 9.99 -9.35 -6.27
CA ILE A 217 11.43 -9.27 -6.55
C ILE A 217 11.67 -9.16 -8.07
N TYR A 218 11.04 -10.02 -8.86
CA TYR A 218 11.12 -9.95 -10.32
C TYR A 218 10.55 -8.64 -10.87
N PHE A 219 9.47 -8.12 -10.27
CA PHE A 219 8.88 -6.85 -10.64
C PHE A 219 9.86 -5.69 -10.43
N ALA A 220 10.57 -5.66 -9.30
CA ALA A 220 11.60 -4.65 -9.04
C ALA A 220 12.77 -4.73 -10.04
N ALA A 221 13.08 -5.93 -10.56
CA ALA A 221 14.09 -6.14 -11.61
C ALA A 221 13.57 -5.90 -13.04
N GLY A 222 12.28 -5.56 -13.23
CA GLY A 222 11.67 -5.36 -14.55
C GLY A 222 11.48 -6.67 -15.35
N LYS A 223 11.45 -7.81 -14.67
CA LYS A 223 11.33 -9.16 -15.25
C LYS A 223 9.87 -9.64 -15.29
N PHE A 224 9.04 -8.96 -16.09
CA PHE A 224 7.58 -9.11 -16.04
C PHE A 224 7.05 -10.48 -16.47
N GLN A 225 7.78 -11.22 -17.32
CA GLN A 225 7.40 -12.60 -17.67
C GLN A 225 7.56 -13.51 -16.44
N GLU A 226 8.65 -13.36 -15.71
CA GLU A 226 8.94 -14.09 -14.47
C GLU A 226 7.96 -13.69 -13.34
N VAL A 227 7.50 -12.43 -13.32
CA VAL A 227 6.38 -12.00 -12.45
C VAL A 227 5.12 -12.83 -12.75
N ALA A 228 4.70 -12.92 -14.01
CA ALA A 228 3.50 -13.69 -14.36
C ALA A 228 3.64 -15.19 -14.05
N ILE A 229 4.81 -15.79 -14.30
CA ILE A 229 5.09 -17.20 -13.99
C ILE A 229 4.97 -17.45 -12.48
N THR A 230 5.54 -16.58 -11.65
CA THR A 230 5.52 -16.71 -10.18
C THR A 230 4.15 -16.42 -9.59
N GLN A 231 3.41 -15.43 -10.10
CA GLN A 231 2.00 -15.20 -9.73
C GLN A 231 1.12 -16.41 -10.10
N GLN A 232 1.34 -17.02 -11.27
CA GLN A 232 0.63 -18.23 -11.66
C GLN A 232 0.96 -19.42 -10.75
N ALA A 233 2.19 -19.53 -10.25
CA ALA A 233 2.57 -20.53 -9.26
C ALA A 233 1.90 -20.27 -7.91
N ALA A 234 1.92 -19.03 -7.42
CA ALA A 234 1.22 -18.61 -6.19
C ALA A 234 -0.28 -18.93 -6.26
N ARG A 235 -0.93 -18.61 -7.39
CA ARG A 235 -2.34 -18.93 -7.64
C ARG A 235 -2.62 -20.44 -7.64
N LYS A 236 -1.73 -21.27 -8.18
CA LYS A 236 -1.89 -22.73 -8.15
C LYS A 236 -1.82 -23.29 -6.73
N ILE A 237 -0.96 -22.71 -5.89
CA ILE A 237 -0.81 -23.13 -4.48
C ILE A 237 -1.98 -22.63 -3.63
N ASN A 238 -2.40 -21.39 -3.86
CA ASN A 238 -3.49 -20.75 -3.14
C ASN A 238 -4.43 -20.03 -4.13
N PRO A 239 -5.43 -20.74 -4.69
CA PRO A 239 -6.39 -20.14 -5.59
C PRO A 239 -7.26 -19.12 -4.83
N SER A 240 -7.08 -17.84 -5.14
CA SER A 240 -7.85 -16.75 -4.53
C SER A 240 -8.10 -15.64 -5.54
N ALA A 241 -9.14 -14.84 -5.32
CA ALA A 241 -9.44 -13.69 -6.18
C ALA A 241 -8.27 -12.69 -6.23
N ALA A 242 -7.56 -12.49 -5.11
CA ALA A 242 -6.35 -11.68 -5.05
C ALA A 242 -5.26 -12.18 -6.01
N ASN A 243 -4.89 -13.46 -5.91
CA ASN A 243 -3.84 -14.02 -6.77
C ASN A 243 -4.26 -14.04 -8.25
N THR A 244 -5.55 -14.21 -8.53
CA THR A 244 -6.09 -14.16 -9.90
C THR A 244 -6.03 -12.75 -10.48
N VAL A 245 -6.47 -11.72 -9.74
CA VAL A 245 -6.45 -10.34 -10.24
C VAL A 245 -5.04 -9.79 -10.36
N ASP A 246 -4.12 -10.18 -9.48
CA ASP A 246 -2.69 -9.82 -9.58
C ASP A 246 -2.07 -10.33 -10.88
N LEU A 247 -2.33 -11.59 -11.24
CA LEU A 247 -1.87 -12.18 -12.49
C LEU A 247 -2.53 -11.53 -13.70
N ALA A 248 -3.86 -11.35 -13.67
CA ALA A 248 -4.61 -10.71 -14.76
C ALA A 248 -4.09 -9.29 -15.03
N THR A 249 -3.80 -8.54 -13.97
CA THR A 249 -3.24 -7.19 -14.06
C THR A 249 -1.87 -7.20 -14.73
N THR A 250 -0.96 -8.10 -14.33
CA THR A 250 0.35 -8.25 -15.01
C THR A 250 0.20 -8.58 -16.48
N LEU A 251 -0.71 -9.51 -16.82
CA LEU A 251 -0.94 -9.93 -18.21
C LEU A 251 -1.38 -8.77 -19.10
N VAL A 252 -2.40 -8.00 -18.70
CA VAL A 252 -2.89 -6.88 -19.52
C VAL A 252 -1.93 -5.69 -19.50
N ARG A 253 -1.36 -5.36 -18.34
CA ARG A 253 -0.61 -4.11 -18.16
C ARG A 253 0.84 -4.18 -18.62
N ARG A 254 1.47 -5.35 -18.45
CA ARG A 254 2.93 -5.51 -18.63
C ARG A 254 3.29 -6.44 -19.78
N LEU A 255 2.40 -7.35 -20.15
CA LEU A 255 2.66 -8.38 -21.16
C LEU A 255 1.71 -8.31 -22.36
N ASP A 256 0.85 -7.28 -22.41
CA ASP A 256 -0.11 -7.04 -23.50
C ASP A 256 -1.00 -8.25 -23.86
N ASN A 257 -1.23 -9.13 -22.88
CA ASN A 257 -2.06 -10.33 -23.03
C ASN A 257 -3.47 -10.07 -22.52
N THR A 258 -4.19 -9.19 -23.22
CA THR A 258 -5.56 -8.78 -22.90
C THR A 258 -6.54 -9.96 -22.85
N LYS A 259 -6.39 -10.92 -23.78
CA LYS A 259 -7.24 -12.12 -23.83
C LYS A 259 -7.04 -13.02 -22.60
N GLY A 260 -5.79 -13.26 -22.20
CA GLY A 260 -5.47 -14.05 -21.02
C GLY A 260 -5.97 -13.39 -19.74
N ALA A 261 -5.82 -12.07 -19.63
CA ALA A 261 -6.36 -11.32 -18.50
C ALA A 261 -7.90 -11.42 -18.42
N ALA A 262 -8.61 -11.28 -19.55
CA ALA A 262 -10.07 -11.39 -19.59
C ALA A 262 -10.58 -12.77 -19.14
N LEU A 263 -9.90 -13.86 -19.54
CA LEU A 263 -10.24 -15.21 -19.09
C LEU A 263 -10.10 -15.37 -17.58
N LEU A 264 -9.03 -14.84 -16.98
CA LEU A 264 -8.83 -14.87 -15.53
C LEU A 264 -9.87 -14.03 -14.79
N MET A 265 -10.25 -12.87 -15.34
CA MET A 265 -11.28 -12.03 -14.72
C MET A 265 -12.66 -12.71 -14.72
N ALA A 266 -12.98 -13.49 -15.74
CA ALA A 266 -14.23 -14.26 -15.79
C ALA A 266 -14.29 -15.36 -14.70
N GLU A 267 -13.15 -15.89 -14.25
CA GLU A 267 -13.12 -16.89 -13.17
C GLU A 267 -13.52 -16.31 -11.80
N ILE A 268 -13.43 -14.99 -11.62
CA ILE A 268 -13.67 -14.31 -10.34
C ILE A 268 -14.84 -13.32 -10.39
N GLU A 269 -15.67 -13.38 -11.44
CA GLU A 269 -16.81 -12.48 -11.63
C GLU A 269 -17.80 -12.51 -10.46
N ASP A 270 -18.07 -13.71 -9.93
CA ASP A 270 -18.98 -13.92 -8.80
C ASP A 270 -18.27 -14.04 -7.44
N ALA A 271 -16.95 -13.76 -7.38
CA ALA A 271 -16.19 -13.90 -6.15
C ALA A 271 -16.57 -12.81 -5.12
N LYS A 272 -16.58 -13.17 -3.83
CA LYS A 272 -16.71 -12.19 -2.75
C LYS A 272 -15.37 -11.46 -2.58
N LEU A 273 -15.35 -10.16 -2.81
CA LEU A 273 -14.13 -9.35 -2.81
C LEU A 273 -14.06 -8.40 -1.61
N SER A 274 -12.85 -8.15 -1.09
CA SER A 274 -12.62 -6.98 -0.24
C SER A 274 -12.73 -5.69 -1.06
N ASP A 275 -12.98 -4.56 -0.40
CA ASP A 275 -13.02 -3.26 -1.09
C ASP A 275 -11.70 -2.96 -1.83
N LEU A 276 -10.56 -3.38 -1.28
CA LEU A 276 -9.25 -3.22 -1.90
C LEU A 276 -9.15 -4.09 -3.16
N GLN A 277 -9.54 -5.35 -3.08
CA GLN A 277 -9.59 -6.24 -4.25
C GLN A 277 -10.51 -5.68 -5.33
N ARG A 278 -11.65 -5.11 -4.95
CA ARG A 278 -12.59 -4.46 -5.89
C ARG A 278 -11.95 -3.29 -6.64
N VAL A 279 -11.12 -2.47 -5.98
CA VAL A 279 -10.36 -1.40 -6.65
C VAL A 279 -9.48 -1.97 -7.76
N ILE A 280 -8.74 -3.05 -7.47
CA ILE A 280 -7.81 -3.69 -8.42
C ILE A 280 -8.56 -4.41 -9.54
N VAL A 281 -9.68 -5.08 -9.23
CA VAL A 281 -10.56 -5.72 -10.22
C VAL A 281 -11.10 -4.71 -11.23
N LEU A 282 -11.66 -3.59 -10.74
CA LEU A 282 -12.16 -2.52 -11.61
C LEU A 282 -11.06 -1.90 -12.45
N TYR A 283 -9.86 -1.70 -11.87
CA TYR A 283 -8.70 -1.24 -12.61
C TYR A 283 -8.32 -2.20 -13.74
N CYS A 284 -8.17 -3.50 -13.44
CA CYS A 284 -7.83 -4.52 -14.43
C CYS A 284 -8.88 -4.61 -15.54
N GLN A 285 -10.17 -4.60 -15.20
CA GLN A 285 -11.26 -4.57 -16.19
C GLN A 285 -11.18 -3.30 -17.06
N GLY A 286 -10.93 -2.15 -16.46
CA GLY A 286 -10.74 -0.89 -17.18
C GLY A 286 -9.59 -0.95 -18.18
N LEU A 287 -8.46 -1.56 -17.81
CA LEU A 287 -7.34 -1.79 -18.74
C LEU A 287 -7.73 -2.68 -19.92
N ILE A 288 -8.47 -3.77 -19.66
CA ILE A 288 -8.94 -4.69 -20.69
C ILE A 288 -9.86 -3.95 -21.68
N ARG A 289 -10.82 -3.17 -21.17
CA ARG A 289 -11.72 -2.35 -22.00
C ARG A 289 -10.95 -1.33 -22.84
N LEU A 290 -9.98 -0.65 -22.23
CA LEU A 290 -9.15 0.35 -22.92
C LEU A 290 -8.35 -0.28 -24.07
N LYS A 291 -7.82 -1.50 -23.87
CA LYS A 291 -7.07 -2.26 -24.87
C LYS A 291 -7.94 -2.84 -26.00
N ASN A 292 -9.24 -2.98 -25.77
CA ASN A 292 -10.22 -3.44 -26.77
C ASN A 292 -10.94 -2.29 -27.48
N ASP A 293 -10.43 -1.05 -27.36
CA ASP A 293 -11.04 0.17 -27.90
C ASP A 293 -12.45 0.49 -27.35
N GLU A 294 -12.81 -0.08 -26.19
CA GLU A 294 -14.05 0.17 -25.45
C GLU A 294 -13.86 1.34 -24.47
N ALA A 295 -13.49 2.50 -25.02
CA ALA A 295 -12.99 3.65 -24.26
C ALA A 295 -13.97 4.19 -23.20
N LYS A 296 -15.28 4.14 -23.47
CA LYS A 296 -16.30 4.66 -22.56
C LYS A 296 -16.45 3.76 -21.34
N GLU A 297 -16.51 2.45 -21.55
CA GLU A 297 -16.58 1.45 -20.50
C GLU A 297 -15.29 1.47 -19.65
N ALA A 298 -14.13 1.64 -20.29
CA ALA A 298 -12.86 1.82 -19.60
C ALA A 298 -12.89 3.05 -18.68
N LEU A 299 -13.38 4.18 -19.20
CA LEU A 299 -13.51 5.43 -18.45
C LEU A 299 -14.39 5.26 -17.20
N ASP A 300 -15.55 4.61 -17.33
CA ASP A 300 -16.48 4.38 -16.22
C ASP A 300 -15.85 3.49 -15.13
N LEU A 301 -15.20 2.40 -15.53
CA LEU A 301 -14.53 1.46 -14.61
C LEU A 301 -13.34 2.09 -13.88
N LEU A 302 -12.48 2.81 -14.61
CA LEU A 302 -11.30 3.48 -14.03
C LEU A 302 -11.70 4.64 -13.12
N THR A 303 -12.77 5.36 -13.44
CA THR A 303 -13.35 6.38 -12.57
C THR A 303 -13.84 5.76 -11.26
N LEU A 304 -14.58 4.65 -11.33
CA LEU A 304 -15.06 3.97 -10.14
C LEU A 304 -13.92 3.40 -9.29
N SER A 305 -12.90 2.81 -9.94
CA SER A 305 -11.67 2.36 -9.26
C SER A 305 -11.00 3.52 -8.52
N LEU A 306 -10.84 4.68 -9.16
CA LEU A 306 -10.25 5.86 -8.55
C LEU A 306 -11.09 6.39 -7.39
N GLU A 307 -12.42 6.41 -7.49
CA GLU A 307 -13.29 6.83 -6.38
C GLU A 307 -13.16 5.92 -5.16
N LEU A 308 -13.22 4.60 -5.36
CA LEU A 308 -13.05 3.63 -4.27
C LEU A 308 -11.66 3.68 -3.64
N SER A 309 -10.64 4.02 -4.43
CA SER A 309 -9.28 4.12 -3.95
C SER A 309 -9.07 5.22 -2.89
N LYS A 310 -9.96 6.22 -2.83
CA LYS A 310 -9.84 7.36 -1.92
C LYS A 310 -9.95 6.98 -0.44
N ASP A 311 -10.60 5.86 -0.16
CA ASP A 311 -10.80 5.35 1.19
C ASP A 311 -9.52 4.71 1.78
N PHE A 312 -8.46 4.54 0.97
CA PHE A 312 -7.26 3.81 1.34
C PHE A 312 -6.03 4.74 1.47
N GLY A 313 -5.52 4.89 2.69
CA GLY A 313 -4.39 5.80 3.00
C GLY A 313 -2.99 5.20 2.93
N SER A 314 -2.83 3.93 2.57
CA SER A 314 -1.52 3.26 2.64
C SER A 314 -0.53 3.82 1.61
N PRO A 315 0.80 3.86 1.90
CA PRO A 315 1.80 4.30 0.92
C PRO A 315 1.74 3.54 -0.41
N SER A 316 1.44 2.24 -0.37
CA SER A 316 1.27 1.40 -1.56
C SER A 316 0.03 1.75 -2.36
N MET A 317 -1.04 2.18 -1.69
CA MET A 317 -2.21 2.63 -2.41
C MET A 317 -1.94 3.94 -3.16
N LYS A 318 -1.16 4.86 -2.59
CA LYS A 318 -0.81 6.12 -3.26
C LYS A 318 -0.11 5.89 -4.60
N TYR A 319 0.76 4.88 -4.68
CA TYR A 319 1.34 4.40 -5.93
C TYR A 319 0.25 3.99 -6.92
N PHE A 320 -0.65 3.12 -6.47
CA PHE A 320 -1.63 2.49 -7.36
C PHE A 320 -2.70 3.50 -7.82
N VAL A 321 -3.02 4.51 -7.02
CA VAL A 321 -3.82 5.68 -7.43
C VAL A 321 -3.19 6.36 -8.65
N VAL A 322 -1.87 6.56 -8.66
CA VAL A 322 -1.19 7.18 -9.81
C VAL A 322 -1.32 6.32 -11.06
N GLU A 323 -1.15 5.00 -10.95
CA GLU A 323 -1.38 4.08 -12.09
C GLU A 323 -2.82 4.17 -12.60
N ILE A 324 -3.83 4.19 -11.71
CA ILE A 324 -5.24 4.37 -12.12
C ILE A 324 -5.42 5.71 -12.86
N GLN A 325 -4.86 6.81 -12.32
CA GLN A 325 -4.96 8.14 -12.91
C GLN A 325 -4.37 8.22 -14.33
N VAL A 326 -3.24 7.56 -14.59
CA VAL A 326 -2.65 7.55 -15.94
C VAL A 326 -3.56 6.85 -16.93
N HIS A 327 -4.07 5.67 -16.60
CA HIS A 327 -4.93 4.93 -17.52
C HIS A 327 -6.30 5.60 -17.67
N LEU A 328 -6.80 6.26 -16.63
CA LEU A 328 -7.98 7.11 -16.70
C LEU A 328 -7.77 8.27 -17.68
N ALA A 329 -6.59 8.90 -17.66
CA ALA A 329 -6.24 9.95 -18.60
C ALA A 329 -6.15 9.43 -20.05
N LEU A 330 -5.64 8.22 -20.27
CA LEU A 330 -5.67 7.56 -21.58
C LEU A 330 -7.11 7.30 -22.06
N ALA A 331 -7.99 6.81 -21.19
CA ALA A 331 -9.40 6.60 -21.51
C ALA A 331 -10.12 7.93 -21.83
N LEU A 332 -9.83 9.01 -21.08
CA LEU A 332 -10.34 10.35 -21.39
C LEU A 332 -9.89 10.85 -22.76
N CYS A 333 -8.61 10.68 -23.11
CA CYS A 333 -8.11 11.01 -24.45
C CYS A 333 -8.80 10.19 -25.54
N ALA A 334 -9.01 8.88 -25.33
CA ALA A 334 -9.75 8.02 -26.27
C ALA A 334 -11.21 8.50 -26.47
N CYS A 335 -11.81 9.08 -25.44
CA CYS A 335 -13.12 9.74 -25.50
C CYS A 335 -13.07 11.21 -25.98
N GLN A 336 -11.95 11.69 -26.54
CA GLN A 336 -11.74 13.07 -27.01
C GLN A 336 -11.83 14.15 -25.90
N ARG A 337 -11.68 13.76 -24.62
CA ARG A 337 -11.73 14.65 -23.45
C ARG A 337 -10.33 15.08 -22.99
N HIS A 338 -9.53 15.59 -23.93
CA HIS A 338 -8.11 15.90 -23.70
C HIS A 338 -7.86 16.92 -22.57
N GLN A 339 -8.75 17.91 -22.42
CA GLN A 339 -8.62 18.93 -21.37
C GLN A 339 -8.70 18.33 -19.95
N GLU A 340 -9.50 17.28 -19.77
CA GLU A 340 -9.66 16.59 -18.48
C GLU A 340 -8.52 15.61 -18.22
N ALA A 341 -7.94 15.03 -19.29
CA ALA A 341 -6.79 14.12 -19.19
C ALA A 341 -5.49 14.86 -18.80
N ALA A 342 -5.29 16.09 -19.28
CA ALA A 342 -4.07 16.87 -19.07
C ALA A 342 -3.60 16.99 -17.60
N PRO A 343 -4.45 17.39 -16.62
CA PRO A 343 -4.00 17.48 -15.22
C PRO A 343 -3.63 16.12 -14.62
N LEU A 344 -4.30 15.04 -15.02
CA LEU A 344 -3.99 13.68 -14.55
C LEU A 344 -2.61 13.22 -15.06
N PHE A 345 -2.32 13.43 -16.35
CA PHE A 345 -0.99 13.14 -16.89
C PHE A 345 0.10 13.98 -16.25
N SER A 346 -0.13 15.29 -16.05
CA SER A 346 0.84 16.16 -15.41
C SER A 346 1.17 15.71 -13.99
N ALA A 347 0.16 15.28 -13.22
CA ALA A 347 0.36 14.79 -11.87
C ALA A 347 1.11 13.44 -11.85
N ALA A 348 0.82 12.56 -12.81
CA ALA A 348 1.39 11.23 -12.83
C ALA A 348 2.78 11.14 -13.50
N ARG A 349 3.13 12.05 -14.41
CA ARG A 349 4.38 11.98 -15.20
C ARG A 349 5.66 11.74 -14.36
N PRO A 350 5.93 12.48 -13.26
CA PRO A 350 7.14 12.27 -12.46
C PRO A 350 7.24 10.83 -11.95
N PHE A 351 6.10 10.22 -11.69
CA PHE A 351 5.99 8.85 -11.22
C PHE A 351 6.38 7.86 -12.32
N ILE A 352 5.80 8.00 -13.51
CA ILE A 352 6.05 7.14 -14.66
C ILE A 352 7.55 7.21 -15.06
N GLU A 353 8.14 8.40 -15.03
CA GLU A 353 9.57 8.63 -15.32
C GLU A 353 10.48 7.90 -14.33
N ILE A 354 10.18 7.98 -13.02
CA ILE A 354 10.91 7.25 -11.99
C ILE A 354 10.80 5.74 -12.19
N TRP A 355 9.63 5.28 -12.64
CA TRP A 355 9.39 3.90 -12.99
C TRP A 355 9.97 3.46 -14.34
N LYS A 356 10.60 4.39 -15.07
CA LYS A 356 11.19 4.14 -16.39
C LYS A 356 10.23 3.38 -17.30
N ASP A 357 8.95 3.70 -17.20
CA ASP A 357 7.90 3.04 -17.96
C ASP A 357 7.78 3.75 -19.31
N THR A 358 8.77 3.49 -20.17
CA THR A 358 8.94 4.18 -21.46
C THR A 358 7.73 4.01 -22.35
N ASP A 359 7.13 2.82 -22.34
CA ASP A 359 5.98 2.49 -23.16
C ASP A 359 4.76 3.30 -22.72
N LEU A 360 4.52 3.39 -21.41
CA LEU A 360 3.43 4.20 -20.87
C LEU A 360 3.66 5.70 -21.11
N LEU A 361 4.90 6.20 -20.98
CA LEU A 361 5.23 7.59 -21.31
C LEU A 361 4.93 7.90 -22.78
N GLN A 362 5.35 7.01 -23.68
CA GLN A 362 5.11 7.17 -25.11
C GLN A 362 3.61 7.17 -25.43
N LEU A 363 2.83 6.28 -24.81
CA LEU A 363 1.37 6.26 -24.96
C LEU A 363 0.73 7.57 -24.47
N CYS A 364 1.18 8.11 -23.34
CA CYS A 364 0.70 9.39 -22.83
C CYS A 364 1.01 10.54 -23.80
N ASP A 365 2.25 10.61 -24.30
CA ASP A 365 2.69 11.65 -25.23
C ASP A 365 1.88 11.61 -26.54
N GLN A 366 1.65 10.41 -27.09
CA GLN A 366 0.83 10.22 -28.29
C GLN A 366 -0.63 10.63 -28.07
N ALA A 367 -1.22 10.23 -26.94
CA ALA A 367 -2.60 10.56 -26.58
C ALA A 367 -2.80 12.06 -26.36
N GLN A 368 -1.81 12.76 -25.80
CA GLN A 368 -1.83 14.22 -25.63
C GLN A 368 -1.69 14.97 -26.95
N ALA A 369 -0.93 14.43 -27.91
CA ALA A 369 -0.76 15.01 -29.24
C ALA A 369 -1.99 14.82 -30.17
N GLY A 370 -3.05 14.14 -29.70
CA GLY A 370 -4.22 13.78 -30.53
C GLY A 370 -3.94 12.66 -31.52
N GLY A 371 -2.83 11.92 -31.35
CA GLY A 371 -2.56 10.72 -32.14
C GLY A 371 -3.56 9.62 -31.81
N LYS A 372 -3.94 8.82 -32.81
CA LYS A 372 -4.62 7.55 -32.54
C LYS A 372 -3.65 6.66 -31.75
N MET A 373 -4.10 6.14 -30.60
CA MET A 373 -3.36 5.13 -29.87
C MET A 373 -3.33 3.87 -30.75
N ASN A 374 -2.18 3.54 -31.32
CA ASN A 374 -1.99 2.26 -31.98
C ASN A 374 -1.82 1.23 -30.85
N ASN A 375 -2.93 0.59 -30.48
CA ASN A 375 -2.93 -0.52 -29.52
C ASN A 375 -2.25 -1.75 -30.11
#